data_AF-A0A2V6VRT6-F1
#
_entry.id   AF-A0A2V6VRT6-F1
#
_cell.length_a   1.000
_cell.length_b   1.000
_cell.length_c   1.000
_cell.angle_alpha   90.00
_cell.angle_beta   90.00
_cell.angle_gamma   90.00
#
_symmetry.space_group_name_H-M   'P 1'
#
loop_
_entity.id
_entity.type
_entity.pdbx_description
1 polymer ?
#
loop_
_entity_poly.entity_id
_entity_poly.type
_entity_poly.pdbx_seq_one_letter_code
_entity_poly.pdbx_strand_id
1 'polypeptide(L)' 'MSVVQHNGWRIESQSFKARGNRWCPKALVGVFEGGRFYTHDVVALLSVTFETARDADDYAIKVAKMWIEDRA' A
#
# COMPACT_ATOMS: atom_id res chain seq x y z
N MET A 1 4.01 4.05 9.16
CA MET A 1 3.39 4.94 8.16
C MET A 1 4.49 5.67 7.41
N SER A 2 4.53 5.47 6.11
CA SER A 2 5.50 6.06 5.19
C SER A 2 4.76 6.52 3.92
N VAL A 3 5.25 7.59 3.32
CA VAL A 3 4.74 8.12 2.05
C VAL A 3 5.89 8.13 1.07
N VAL A 4 5.71 7.46 -0.08
CA VAL A 4 6.73 7.37 -1.13
C VAL A 4 6.13 7.71 -2.49
N GLN A 5 6.95 8.23 -3.40
CA GLN A 5 6.56 8.41 -4.80
C GLN A 5 7.12 7.28 -5.67
N HIS A 6 6.34 6.82 -6.65
CA HIS A 6 6.73 5.81 -7.61
C HIS A 6 5.97 5.99 -8.92
N ASN A 7 6.69 6.18 -10.04
CA ASN A 7 6.13 6.35 -11.38
C ASN A 7 5.01 7.41 -11.49
N GLY A 8 5.13 8.52 -10.76
CA GLY A 8 4.10 9.57 -10.73
C GLY A 8 2.92 9.30 -9.78
N TRP A 9 2.88 8.13 -9.16
CA TRP A 9 1.92 7.78 -8.12
C TRP A 9 2.51 8.08 -6.73
N ARG A 10 1.65 8.56 -5.82
CA ARG A 10 1.91 8.59 -4.38
C ARG A 10 1.43 7.27 -3.77
N ILE A 11 2.27 6.66 -2.94
CA ILE A 11 1.94 5.45 -2.16
C ILE A 11 2.04 5.83 -0.69
N GLU A 12 0.98 5.54 0.07
CA GLU A 12 0.93 5.75 1.51
C GLU A 12 0.71 4.42 2.22
N SER A 13 1.65 4.02 3.08
CA SER A 13 1.51 2.78 3.86
C SER A 13 0.53 3.00 5.02
N GLN A 14 -0.51 2.18 5.05
CA GLN A 14 -1.63 2.25 6.00
C GLN A 14 -1.88 0.87 6.64
N SER A 15 -0.81 0.11 6.89
CA SER A 15 -0.92 -1.20 7.52
C SER A 15 -1.60 -1.08 8.87
N PHE A 16 -2.45 -2.05 9.19
CA PHE A 16 -3.29 -2.02 10.38
C PHE A 16 -3.21 -3.34 11.13
N LYS A 17 -3.50 -3.30 12.43
CA LYS A 17 -3.48 -4.49 13.28
C LYS A 17 -4.82 -5.23 13.15
N ALA A 18 -4.78 -6.48 12.71
CA ALA A 18 -5.94 -7.35 12.63
C ALA A 18 -6.18 -8.09 13.96
N ARG A 19 -7.34 -8.77 14.07
CA ARG A 19 -7.63 -9.66 15.21
C ARG A 19 -6.56 -10.75 15.28
N GLY A 20 -5.90 -10.90 16.43
CA GLY A 20 -4.78 -11.84 16.60
C GLY A 20 -3.40 -11.21 16.71
N ASN A 21 -3.31 -9.90 16.95
CA ASN A 21 -2.06 -9.15 17.15
C ASN A 21 -1.09 -9.07 15.97
N ARG A 22 -1.49 -9.55 14.78
CA ARG A 22 -0.68 -9.44 13.56
C ARG A 22 -1.06 -8.22 12.74
N TRP A 23 -0.10 -7.73 11.96
CA TRP A 23 -0.25 -6.59 11.06
C TRP A 23 -0.64 -7.05 9.66
N CYS A 24 -1.72 -6.47 9.14
CA CYS A 24 -2.16 -6.64 7.77
C CYS A 24 -1.56 -5.51 6.91
N PRO A 25 -0.83 -5.85 5.82
CA PRO A 25 -0.27 -4.86 4.92
C PRO A 25 -1.37 -4.18 4.11
N LYS A 26 -1.37 -2.85 4.10
CA LYS A 26 -2.27 -2.03 3.29
C LYS A 26 -1.55 -0.79 2.82
N ALA A 27 -1.78 -0.40 1.56
CA ALA A 27 -1.32 0.86 1.02
C ALA A 27 -2.48 1.60 0.32
N LEU A 28 -2.50 2.91 0.43
CA LEU A 28 -3.34 3.78 -0.39
C LEU A 28 -2.45 4.35 -1.50
N VAL A 29 -2.78 4.06 -2.76
CA VAL A 29 -2.09 4.68 -3.89
C VAL A 29 -2.94 5.80 -4.45
N GLY A 30 -2.31 6.85 -4.96
CA GLY A 30 -3.03 7.90 -5.66
C GLY A 30 -2.21 8.60 -6.74
N VAL A 31 -2.91 9.07 -7.76
CA VAL A 31 -2.33 9.76 -8.92
C VAL A 31 -3.14 11.00 -9.23
N PHE A 32 -2.47 12.04 -9.73
CA PHE A 32 -3.14 13.23 -10.22
C PHE A 32 -3.17 13.19 -11.75
N GLU A 33 -4.37 13.03 -12.33
CA GLU A 33 -4.57 12.94 -13.77
C GLU A 33 -5.75 13.83 -14.19
N GLY A 34 -5.58 14.58 -15.28
CA GLY A 34 -6.66 15.42 -15.83
C GLY A 34 -7.22 16.46 -14.85
N GLY A 35 -6.40 16.96 -13.92
CA GLY A 35 -6.84 17.92 -12.91
C GLY A 35 -7.57 17.30 -11.71
N ARG A 36 -7.62 15.96 -11.60
CA ARG A 36 -8.31 15.23 -10.53
C ARG A 36 -7.35 14.29 -9.82
N PHE A 37 -7.54 14.14 -8.51
CA PHE A 37 -6.79 13.17 -7.71
C PHE A 37 -7.60 11.89 -7.54
N TYR A 38 -7.04 10.77 -7.97
CA TYR A 38 -7.65 9.45 -7.87
C TYR A 38 -6.91 8.63 -6.82
N THR A 39 -7.64 7.94 -5.95
CA THR A 39 -7.05 7.04 -4.95
C THR A 39 -7.59 5.62 -5.07
N HIS A 40 -6.74 4.64 -4.76
CA HIS A 40 -7.09 3.22 -4.74
C HIS A 40 -6.46 2.55 -3.53
N ASP A 41 -7.23 1.70 -2.84
CA ASP A 41 -6.70 0.84 -1.80
C ASP A 41 -6.03 -0.39 -2.44
N VAL A 42 -4.75 -0.59 -2.11
CA VAL A 42 -3.99 -1.79 -2.45
C VAL A 42 -3.77 -2.59 -1.18
N VAL A 43 -4.40 -3.76 -1.13
CA VAL A 43 -4.29 -4.71 -0.02
C VAL A 43 -3.61 -5.98 -0.54
N ALA A 44 -2.71 -6.55 0.27
CA ALA A 44 -2.22 -7.88 -0.02
C ALA A 44 -3.33 -8.92 0.18
N LEU A 45 -3.08 -10.15 -0.30
CA LEU A 45 -3.91 -11.31 0.02
C LEU A 45 -4.17 -11.38 1.53
N LEU A 46 -5.42 -11.66 1.92
CA LEU A 46 -5.87 -11.69 3.32
C LEU A 46 -5.10 -12.69 4.21
N SER A 47 -4.38 -13.63 3.61
CA SER A 47 -3.51 -14.59 4.30
C SER A 47 -2.14 -14.03 4.70
N VAL A 48 -1.73 -12.88 4.16
CA VAL A 48 -0.42 -12.28 4.44
C VAL A 48 -0.52 -11.36 5.65
N THR A 49 0.21 -11.73 6.72
CA THR A 49 0.26 -10.97 7.96
C THR A 49 1.68 -10.94 8.53
N PHE A 50 2.04 -9.88 9.23
CA PHE A 50 3.38 -9.68 9.81
C PHE A 50 3.35 -9.48 11.32
N GLU A 51 4.48 -9.72 11.98
CA GLU A 51 4.63 -9.48 13.41
C GLU A 51 4.77 -7.98 13.72
N THR A 52 5.39 -7.22 12.81
CA THR A 52 5.65 -5.79 13.00
C THR A 52 4.90 -4.93 12.00
N ALA A 53 4.60 -3.70 12.40
CA ALA A 53 4.01 -2.69 11.52
C ALA A 53 4.93 -2.34 10.35
N ARG A 54 6.25 -2.34 10.60
CA ARG A 54 7.25 -1.96 9.62
C ARG A 54 7.35 -2.98 8.49
N ASP A 55 7.39 -4.27 8.81
CA ASP A 55 7.43 -5.32 7.79
C ASP A 55 6.15 -5.32 6.95
N ALA A 56 5.00 -5.05 7.58
CA ALA A 56 3.73 -4.89 6.87
C ALA A 56 3.74 -3.66 5.94
N ASP A 57 4.27 -2.52 6.40
CA ASP A 57 4.39 -1.30 5.60
C ASP A 57 5.33 -1.49 4.41
N ASP A 58 6.50 -2.10 4.62
CA ASP A 58 7.48 -2.38 3.57
C ASP A 58 6.90 -3.34 2.52
N TYR A 59 6.18 -4.36 2.96
CA TYR A 59 5.46 -5.27 2.07
C TYR A 59 4.31 -4.57 1.32
N ALA A 60 3.54 -3.72 1.99
CA ALA A 60 2.45 -2.97 1.37
C ALA A 60 2.96 -2.05 0.26
N ILE A 61 4.09 -1.38 0.47
CA ILE A 61 4.75 -0.58 -0.57
C ILE A 61 5.19 -1.46 -1.75
N LYS A 62 5.77 -2.64 -1.49
CA LYS A 62 6.17 -3.56 -2.55
C LYS A 62 4.98 -3.98 -3.41
N VAL A 63 3.86 -4.35 -2.80
CA VAL A 63 2.63 -4.75 -3.53
C VAL A 63 2.03 -3.56 -4.28
N ALA A 64 2.03 -2.36 -3.69
CA ALA A 64 1.58 -1.15 -4.36
C ALA A 64 2.39 -0.82 -5.62
N LYS A 65 3.72 -0.98 -5.58
CA LYS A 65 4.57 -0.81 -6.78
C LYS A 65 4.20 -1.80 -7.88
N MET A 66 4.05 -3.08 -7.54
CA MET A 66 3.62 -4.12 -8.50
C MET A 66 2.25 -3.82 -9.11
N TRP A 67 1.31 -3.33 -8.30
CA TRP A 67 -0.03 -2.94 -8.77
C TRP A 67 0.02 -1.73 -9.74
N ILE A 68 0.93 -0.78 -9.51
CA ILE A 68 1.15 0.36 -10.41
C ILE A 68 1.78 -0.13 -11.72
N GLU A 69 2.78 -1.00 -11.65
CA GLU A 69 3.45 -1.58 -12.82
C GLU A 69 2.52 -2.40 -13.71
N ASP A 70 1.54 -3.11 -13.14
CA ASP A 70 0.51 -3.87 -13.89
C ASP A 70 -0.47 -2.97 -14.66
N ARG A 71 -0.53 -1.68 -14.32
CA ARG A 71 -1.46 -0.69 -14.90
C ARG A 71 -0.79 0.30 -15.86
N ALA A 72 0.53 0.36 -15.86
CA ALA A 72 1.33 1.23 -16.72
C ALA A 72 1.52 0.60 -18.11
#